data_AF-A0A9Q0NYA6-F1
#
_entry.id   AF-A0A9Q0NYA6-F1
#
_cell.length_a   1.000
_cell.length_b   1.000
_cell.length_c   1.000
_cell.angle_alpha   90.00
_cell.angle_beta   90.00
_cell.angle_gamma   90.00
#
_symmetry.space_group_name_H-M   'P 1'
#
loop_
_entity.id
_entity.type
_entity.pdbx_description
1 polymer ?
#
loop_
_entity_poly.entity_id
_entity_poly.type
_entity_poly.pdbx_seq_one_letter_code
_entity_poly.pdbx_strand_id
1 'polypeptide(L)'
;MEKHGQVASLCLLLVFDVVELLNETVKVFLMQLLNFAEAVAIRRRSLEKLFQILDMYDALSGVFPDLEAMVMDEFVCTEAKRVLAGLGRATKGTFMDETLNSLLENNDDDELNGLQSDDSERLQLESLSPIARRLLALLSTLESNLE
;
A
#
# COMPACT_ATOMS: atom_id res chain seq x y z
N MET A 1 -20.21 34.33 -44.23
CA MET A 1 -20.19 34.02 -42.78
C MET A 1 -20.31 32.54 -42.49
N GLU A 2 -21.08 31.77 -43.27
CA GLU A 2 -21.34 30.34 -43.02
C GLU A 2 -20.10 29.43 -43.02
N LYS A 3 -19.15 29.65 -43.94
CA LYS A 3 -17.90 28.87 -44.01
C LYS A 3 -16.99 29.02 -42.78
N HIS A 4 -16.93 30.22 -42.18
CA HIS A 4 -16.13 30.45 -40.96
C HIS A 4 -16.75 29.76 -39.73
N GLY A 5 -18.09 29.72 -39.65
CA GLY A 5 -18.80 29.00 -38.58
C GLY A 5 -18.61 27.49 -38.67
N GLN A 6 -18.61 26.93 -39.89
CA GLN A 6 -18.31 25.51 -40.11
C GLN A 6 -16.88 25.13 -39.71
N VAL A 7 -15.88 25.94 -40.04
CA VAL A 7 -14.49 25.67 -39.65
C VAL A 7 -14.30 25.70 -38.13
N ALA A 8 -14.89 26.68 -37.44
CA ALA A 8 -14.83 26.75 -35.98
C ALA A 8 -15.51 25.55 -35.31
N SER A 9 -16.67 25.12 -35.84
CA SER A 9 -17.38 23.93 -35.36
C SER A 9 -16.57 22.66 -35.57
N LEU A 10 -15.94 22.49 -36.74
CA LEU A 10 -15.07 21.35 -37.03
C LEU A 10 -13.85 21.31 -36.12
N CYS A 11 -13.23 22.47 -35.85
CA CYS A 11 -12.09 22.56 -34.92
C CYS A 11 -12.49 22.20 -33.49
N LEU A 12 -13.65 22.65 -33.00
CA LEU A 12 -14.13 22.29 -31.67
C LEU A 12 -14.42 20.79 -31.55
N LEU A 13 -15.04 20.19 -32.57
CA LEU A 13 -15.30 18.75 -32.61
C LEU A 13 -13.99 17.95 -32.59
N LEU A 14 -13.01 18.33 -33.41
CA LEU A 14 -11.69 17.70 -33.41
C LEU A 14 -10.96 17.82 -32.07
N VAL A 15 -11.04 18.98 -31.40
CA VAL A 15 -10.44 19.16 -30.07
C VAL A 15 -11.13 18.26 -29.04
N PHE A 16 -12.46 18.17 -29.08
CA PHE A 16 -13.23 17.30 -28.20
C PHE A 16 -12.87 15.83 -28.40
N ASP A 17 -12.87 15.35 -29.65
CA ASP A 17 -12.56 13.97 -30.00
C ASP A 17 -11.12 13.58 -29.58
N VAL A 18 -10.15 14.49 -29.74
CA VAL A 18 -8.76 14.25 -29.33
C VAL A 18 -8.64 14.17 -27.81
N VAL A 19 -9.35 15.02 -27.07
CA VAL A 19 -9.35 14.99 -25.60
C VAL A 19 -10.02 13.71 -25.09
N GLU A 20 -11.14 13.29 -25.68
CA GLU A 20 -11.83 12.05 -25.32
C GLU A 20 -10.97 10.81 -25.60
N LEU A 21 -10.32 10.75 -26.77
CA LEU A 21 -9.40 9.66 -27.11
C LEU A 21 -8.22 9.58 -26.14
N LEU A 22 -7.64 10.73 -25.77
CA LEU A 22 -6.56 10.76 -24.78
C LEU A 22 -7.05 10.23 -23.43
N ASN A 23 -8.25 10.63 -22.99
CA ASN A 23 -8.80 10.21 -21.71
C ASN A 23 -9.04 8.69 -21.67
N GLU A 24 -9.65 8.12 -22.71
CA GLU A 24 -9.88 6.67 -22.82
C GLU A 24 -8.56 5.90 -22.89
N THR A 25 -7.56 6.44 -23.60
CA THR A 25 -6.23 5.83 -23.67
C THR A 25 -5.57 5.79 -22.29
N VAL A 26 -5.56 6.92 -21.57
CA VAL A 26 -5.00 7.04 -20.22
C VAL A 26 -5.71 6.11 -19.24
N LYS A 27 -7.04 6.00 -19.34
CA LYS A 27 -7.86 5.08 -18.53
C LYS A 27 -7.42 3.63 -18.69
N VAL A 28 -7.18 3.15 -19.91
CA VAL A 28 -6.70 1.78 -20.14
C VAL A 28 -5.35 1.53 -19.44
N PHE A 29 -4.41 2.46 -19.55
CA PHE A 29 -3.11 2.34 -18.90
C PHE A 29 -3.22 2.32 -17.36
N LEU A 30 -4.04 3.19 -16.79
CA LEU A 30 -4.25 3.24 -15.34
C LEU A 30 -4.92 1.98 -14.82
N MET A 31 -5.92 1.45 -15.52
CA MET A 31 -6.54 0.18 -15.13
C MET A 31 -5.53 -0.97 -15.12
N GLN A 32 -4.58 -1.02 -16.06
CA GLN A 32 -3.52 -2.03 -16.05
C GLN A 32 -2.59 -1.88 -14.83
N LEU A 33 -2.22 -0.65 -14.49
CA LEU A 33 -1.41 -0.36 -13.30
C LEU A 33 -2.15 -0.74 -12.01
N LEU A 34 -3.45 -0.40 -11.92
CA LEU A 34 -4.29 -0.74 -10.78
C LEU A 34 -4.47 -2.26 -10.64
N ASN A 35 -4.68 -2.98 -11.74
CA ASN A 35 -4.72 -4.45 -11.74
C ASN A 35 -3.41 -5.06 -11.24
N PHE A 36 -2.26 -4.48 -11.60
CA PHE A 36 -0.97 -4.92 -11.10
C PHE A 36 -0.82 -4.66 -9.59
N ALA A 37 -1.19 -3.48 -9.12
CA ALA A 37 -1.17 -3.14 -7.69
C ALA A 37 -2.13 -4.02 -6.88
N GLU A 38 -3.31 -4.33 -7.41
CA GLU A 38 -4.21 -5.31 -6.82
C GLU A 38 -3.57 -6.70 -6.75
N ALA A 39 -2.92 -7.15 -7.83
CA ALA A 39 -2.23 -8.42 -7.83
C ALA A 39 -1.12 -8.45 -6.76
N VAL A 40 -0.42 -7.34 -6.50
CA VAL A 40 0.53 -7.19 -5.38
C VAL A 40 -0.18 -7.35 -4.03
N ALA A 41 -1.34 -6.72 -3.84
CA ALA A 41 -2.12 -6.81 -2.61
C ALA A 41 -2.65 -8.24 -2.31
N ILE A 42 -2.89 -9.05 -3.36
CA ILE A 42 -3.42 -10.42 -3.24
C ILE A 42 -2.31 -11.46 -3.01
N ARG A 43 -1.03 -11.15 -3.29
CA ARG A 43 0.06 -12.14 -3.15
C ARG A 43 0.17 -12.67 -1.72
N ARG A 44 0.82 -13.84 -1.60
CA ARG A 44 1.12 -14.43 -0.29
C ARG A 44 1.87 -13.40 0.56
N ARG A 45 1.28 -13.11 1.71
CA ARG A 45 1.76 -12.13 2.66
C ARG A 45 3.02 -12.68 3.32
N SER A 46 4.10 -11.89 3.27
CA SER A 46 5.31 -12.10 4.06
C SER A 46 5.95 -10.78 4.47
N LEU A 47 6.67 -10.74 5.59
CA LEU A 47 7.40 -9.56 6.08
C LEU A 47 8.41 -9.05 5.03
N GLU A 48 9.04 -9.95 4.27
CA GLU A 48 9.91 -9.57 3.14
C GLU A 48 9.17 -8.83 2.01
N LYS A 49 7.87 -9.05 1.89
CA LYS A 49 7.00 -8.43 0.86
C LYS A 49 6.20 -7.26 1.41
N LEU A 50 6.24 -7.01 2.73
CA LEU A 50 5.53 -5.93 3.39
C LEU A 50 5.97 -4.56 2.84
N PHE A 51 7.28 -4.34 2.73
CA PHE A 51 7.83 -3.10 2.20
C PHE A 51 7.40 -2.87 0.75
N GLN A 52 7.40 -3.91 -0.07
CA GLN A 52 6.89 -3.82 -1.45
C GLN A 52 5.39 -3.45 -1.52
N ILE A 53 4.57 -3.93 -0.58
CA ILE A 53 3.15 -3.55 -0.49
C ILE A 53 3.02 -2.08 -0.02
N LEU A 54 3.85 -1.67 0.95
CA LEU A 54 3.88 -0.30 1.47
C LEU A 54 4.36 0.69 0.41
N ASP A 55 5.40 0.37 -0.36
CA ASP A 55 5.91 1.17 -1.47
C ASP A 55 4.81 1.40 -2.51
N MET A 56 4.04 0.36 -2.82
CA MET A 56 2.93 0.46 -3.77
C MET A 56 1.76 1.28 -3.21
N TYR A 57 1.49 1.15 -1.90
CA TYR A 57 0.48 1.96 -1.21
C TYR A 57 0.87 3.44 -1.21
N ASP A 58 2.11 3.76 -0.86
CA ASP A 58 2.63 5.12 -0.79
C ASP A 58 2.65 5.77 -2.17
N ALA A 59 3.17 5.06 -3.18
CA ALA A 59 3.17 5.53 -4.56
C ALA A 59 1.75 5.82 -5.08
N LEU A 60 0.80 4.90 -4.85
CA LEU A 60 -0.58 5.09 -5.30
C LEU A 60 -1.29 6.20 -4.50
N SER A 61 -1.02 6.32 -3.21
CA SER A 61 -1.59 7.38 -2.35
C SER A 61 -1.06 8.76 -2.74
N GLY A 62 0.22 8.86 -3.13
CA GLY A 62 0.84 10.11 -3.56
C GLY A 62 0.26 10.66 -4.86
N VAL A 63 -0.05 9.79 -5.83
CA VAL A 63 -0.61 10.20 -7.13
C VAL A 63 -2.14 10.31 -7.13
N PHE A 64 -2.80 9.85 -6.06
CA PHE A 64 -4.26 9.80 -5.98
C PHE A 64 -4.95 11.18 -6.10
N PRO A 65 -4.47 12.27 -5.46
CA PRO A 65 -5.08 13.59 -5.61
C PRO A 65 -5.00 14.13 -7.04
N ASP A 66 -3.89 13.85 -7.74
CA ASP A 66 -3.70 14.26 -9.14
C ASP A 66 -4.65 13.48 -10.07
N LEU A 67 -4.88 12.19 -9.76
CA LEU A 67 -5.88 11.37 -10.45
C LEU A 67 -7.30 11.91 -10.26
N GLU A 68 -7.66 12.35 -9.05
CA GLU A 68 -8.97 12.99 -8.77
C GLU A 68 -9.10 14.38 -9.42
N ALA A 69 -8.00 15.11 -9.57
CA ALA A 69 -7.97 16.45 -10.17
C ALA A 69 -7.98 16.41 -11.71
N MET A 70 -7.50 15.33 -12.31
CA MET A 70 -7.66 15.07 -13.74
C MET A 70 -9.13 14.88 -14.10
N VAL A 71 -9.51 15.21 -15.34
CA VAL A 71 -10.85 14.90 -15.92
C VAL A 71 -10.94 13.40 -16.24
N MET A 72 -10.55 12.57 -15.27
CA MET A 72 -10.57 11.12 -15.37
C MET A 72 -11.96 10.59 -15.03
N ASP A 73 -12.27 9.44 -15.61
CA ASP A 73 -13.50 8.71 -15.35
C ASP A 73 -13.63 8.35 -13.86
N GLU A 74 -14.79 8.65 -13.26
CA GLU A 74 -15.12 8.34 -11.85
C GLU A 74 -14.85 6.86 -11.52
N PHE A 75 -14.98 5.97 -12.50
CA PHE A 75 -14.65 4.56 -12.40
C PHE A 75 -13.19 4.33 -12.02
N VAL A 76 -12.23 5.06 -12.63
CA VAL A 76 -10.80 4.90 -12.36
C VAL A 76 -10.46 5.36 -10.95
N CYS A 77 -11.03 6.48 -10.50
CA CYS A 77 -10.86 6.97 -9.13
C CYS A 77 -11.45 6.00 -8.10
N THR A 78 -12.62 5.42 -8.38
CA THR A 78 -13.26 4.41 -7.54
C THR A 78 -12.39 3.16 -7.43
N GLU A 79 -11.83 2.72 -8.55
CA GLU A 79 -10.94 1.55 -8.60
C GLU A 79 -9.65 1.80 -7.84
N ALA A 80 -9.03 2.98 -8.00
CA ALA A 80 -7.83 3.36 -7.25
C ALA A 80 -8.08 3.36 -5.73
N LYS A 81 -9.22 3.90 -5.26
CA LYS A 81 -9.62 3.82 -3.83
C LYS A 81 -9.76 2.38 -3.35
N ARG A 82 -10.36 1.52 -4.17
CA ARG A 82 -10.54 0.10 -3.86
C ARG A 82 -9.19 -0.62 -3.71
N VAL A 83 -8.26 -0.36 -4.63
CA VAL A 83 -6.90 -0.93 -4.63
C VAL A 83 -6.10 -0.42 -3.43
N LEU A 84 -6.14 0.88 -3.12
CA LEU A 84 -5.52 1.45 -1.92
C LEU A 84 -6.02 0.77 -0.64
N ALA A 85 -7.33 0.58 -0.51
CA ALA A 85 -7.90 -0.13 0.62
C ALA A 85 -7.45 -1.60 0.66
N GLY A 86 -7.29 -2.24 -0.51
CA GLY A 86 -6.74 -3.60 -0.65
C GLY A 86 -5.31 -3.71 -0.16
N LEU A 87 -4.43 -2.81 -0.60
CA LEU A 87 -3.04 -2.73 -0.18
C LEU A 87 -2.95 -2.51 1.34
N GLY A 88 -3.69 -1.56 1.91
CA GLY A 88 -3.71 -1.34 3.37
C GLY A 88 -4.22 -2.55 4.17
N ARG A 89 -5.22 -3.27 3.65
CA ARG A 89 -5.65 -4.56 4.25
C ARG A 89 -4.57 -5.62 4.15
N ALA A 90 -3.83 -5.69 3.05
CA ALA A 90 -2.73 -6.63 2.87
C ALA A 90 -1.58 -6.35 3.84
N THR A 91 -1.20 -5.07 4.01
CA THR A 91 -0.25 -4.61 5.03
C THR A 91 -0.70 -5.05 6.42
N LYS A 92 -1.93 -4.69 6.82
CA LYS A 92 -2.48 -5.05 8.14
C LYS A 92 -2.53 -6.57 8.35
N GLY A 93 -2.97 -7.31 7.33
CA GLY A 93 -3.03 -8.77 7.37
C GLY A 93 -1.66 -9.40 7.55
N THR A 94 -0.64 -8.92 6.84
CA THR A 94 0.74 -9.42 6.96
C THR A 94 1.26 -9.22 8.40
N PHE A 95 1.07 -8.03 8.96
CA PHE A 95 1.44 -7.73 10.35
C PHE A 95 0.69 -8.58 11.38
N MET A 96 -0.60 -8.82 11.19
CA MET A 96 -1.41 -9.59 12.15
C MET A 96 -1.13 -11.09 12.05
N ASP A 97 -1.06 -11.65 10.83
CA ASP A 97 -0.87 -13.07 10.61
C ASP A 97 0.55 -13.52 10.99
N GLU A 98 1.57 -12.76 10.58
CA GLU A 98 2.96 -13.20 10.77
C GLU A 98 3.56 -12.72 12.09
N THR A 99 3.03 -11.65 12.67
CA THR A 99 3.54 -11.13 13.94
C THR A 99 2.55 -11.30 15.06
N LEU A 100 1.41 -10.61 15.05
CA LEU A 100 0.54 -10.57 16.25
C LEU A 100 -0.02 -11.94 16.66
N ASN A 101 -0.43 -12.78 15.70
CA ASN A 101 -0.97 -14.11 15.98
C ASN A 101 0.13 -15.09 16.44
N SER A 102 1.29 -15.10 15.76
CA SER A 102 2.46 -15.85 16.23
C SER A 102 2.88 -15.41 17.65
N LEU A 103 2.75 -14.11 17.93
CA LEU A 103 3.03 -13.52 19.24
C LEU A 103 1.93 -13.79 20.28
N LEU A 104 0.75 -14.31 19.93
CA LEU A 104 -0.31 -14.68 20.90
C LEU A 104 -0.36 -16.20 21.14
N GLU A 105 0.06 -17.01 20.17
CA GLU A 105 0.08 -18.48 20.26
C GLU A 105 1.21 -19.02 21.15
N ASN A 106 2.26 -18.24 21.42
CA ASN A 106 3.37 -18.63 22.30
C ASN A 106 3.06 -18.41 23.80
N ASN A 107 1.93 -18.90 24.30
CA ASN A 107 1.52 -18.75 25.70
C ASN A 107 1.58 -20.03 26.53
N ASP A 108 2.37 -21.03 26.12
CA ASP A 108 2.62 -22.19 26.95
C ASP A 108 4.11 -22.26 27.30
N ASP A 109 4.39 -21.98 28.57
CA ASP A 109 5.43 -22.58 29.41
C ASP A 109 6.79 -22.87 28.76
N ASP A 110 7.76 -21.96 28.92
CA ASP A 110 9.15 -22.39 29.13
C ASP A 110 9.93 -21.35 29.93
N GLU A 111 10.30 -21.78 31.12
CA GLU A 111 11.23 -21.21 32.07
C GLU A 111 12.56 -20.88 31.37
N LEU A 112 12.83 -19.59 31.08
CA LEU A 112 14.09 -19.17 30.45
C LEU A 112 15.26 -19.29 31.42
N ASN A 113 15.80 -20.50 31.51
CA ASN A 113 17.13 -20.76 32.00
C ASN A 113 18.17 -20.39 30.92
N GLY A 114 18.95 -19.36 31.22
CA GLY A 114 20.37 -19.32 30.86
C GLY A 114 20.73 -18.70 29.52
N LEU A 115 20.82 -17.37 29.46
CA LEU A 115 21.93 -16.71 28.77
C LEU A 115 22.43 -15.53 29.61
N GLN A 116 23.62 -15.71 30.18
CA GLN A 116 24.43 -14.68 30.82
C GLN A 116 24.91 -13.68 29.77
N SER A 117 24.77 -12.38 30.04
CA SER A 117 25.75 -11.31 29.76
C SER A 117 25.06 -9.96 29.50
N ASP A 118 25.60 -8.95 30.17
CA ASP A 118 25.34 -7.50 30.15
C ASP A 118 24.11 -6.97 30.93
N ASP A 119 24.41 -6.55 32.16
CA ASP A 119 23.45 -6.30 33.24
C ASP A 119 22.65 -4.99 33.11
N SER A 120 22.96 -4.12 32.14
CA SER A 120 22.29 -2.81 32.05
C SER A 120 21.05 -2.80 31.13
N GLU A 121 20.99 -3.65 30.10
CA GLU A 121 19.84 -3.74 29.18
C GLU A 121 18.85 -4.86 29.58
N ARG A 122 19.35 -5.92 30.23
CA ARG A 122 18.53 -7.06 30.68
C ARG A 122 17.48 -6.68 31.74
N LEU A 123 17.80 -5.74 32.62
CA LEU A 123 16.89 -5.31 33.70
C LEU A 123 15.62 -4.62 33.20
N GLN A 124 15.64 -3.99 32.02
CA GLN A 124 14.43 -3.43 31.43
C GLN A 124 13.61 -4.52 30.75
N LEU A 125 14.26 -5.41 29.99
CA LEU A 125 13.59 -6.45 29.20
C LEU A 125 12.89 -7.51 30.07
N GLU A 126 13.44 -7.84 31.24
CA GLU A 126 12.85 -8.78 32.21
C GLU A 126 11.58 -8.23 32.89
N SER A 127 11.48 -6.91 33.03
CA SER A 127 10.31 -6.24 33.63
C SER A 127 9.16 -6.05 32.64
N LEU A 128 9.43 -6.18 31.35
CA LEU A 128 8.45 -5.94 30.31
C LEU A 128 7.46 -7.11 30.23
N SER A 129 6.18 -6.75 30.17
CA SER A 129 5.12 -7.72 29.91
C SER A 129 5.45 -8.51 28.64
N PRO A 130 4.98 -9.77 28.52
CA PRO A 130 5.19 -10.56 27.31
C PRO A 130 4.81 -9.79 26.03
N ILE A 131 3.73 -9.00 26.10
CA ILE A 131 3.30 -8.11 25.01
C ILE A 131 4.36 -7.05 24.71
N ALA A 132 4.93 -6.40 25.72
CA ALA A 132 5.94 -5.38 25.52
C ALA A 132 7.26 -5.91 24.93
N ARG A 133 7.73 -7.10 25.36
CA ARG A 133 8.90 -7.75 24.73
C ARG A 133 8.65 -8.10 23.26
N ARG A 134 7.45 -8.59 22.97
CA ARG A 134 6.99 -8.96 21.64
C ARG A 134 6.86 -7.74 20.71
N LEU A 135 6.36 -6.62 21.22
CA LEU A 135 6.33 -5.33 20.51
C LEU A 135 7.75 -4.78 20.25
N LEU A 136 8.67 -4.96 21.19
CA LEU A 136 10.07 -4.55 21.02
C LEU A 136 10.75 -5.33 19.88
N ALA A 137 10.53 -6.65 19.82
CA ALA A 137 11.06 -7.50 18.75
C ALA A 137 10.50 -7.13 17.36
N LEU A 138 9.21 -6.79 17.28
CA LEU A 138 8.60 -6.24 16.05
C LEU A 138 9.32 -4.94 15.64
N LEU A 139 9.49 -4.00 16.58
CA LEU A 139 10.14 -2.71 16.30
C LEU A 139 11.58 -2.91 15.79
N SER A 140 12.39 -3.76 16.43
CA SER A 140 13.74 -4.06 15.96
C SER A 140 13.76 -4.73 14.59
N THR A 141 12.79 -5.60 14.29
CA THR A 141 12.69 -6.25 12.97
C THR A 141 12.30 -5.24 11.89
N LEU A 142 11.43 -4.27 12.20
CA LEU A 142 11.08 -3.19 11.27
C LEU A 142 12.26 -2.25 11.05
N GLU A 143 12.98 -1.89 12.10
CA GLU A 143 14.16 -1.03 12.06
C GLU A 143 15.27 -1.65 11.20
N SER A 144 15.55 -2.95 11.35
CA SER A 144 16.56 -3.64 10.53
C SER A 144 16.20 -3.76 9.05
N ASN A 145 14.92 -3.63 8.68
CA ASN A 145 14.50 -3.64 7.28
C ASN A 145 14.60 -2.25 6.61
N LEU A 146 14.92 -1.20 7.38
CA LEU A 146 15.10 0.16 6.88
C LEU A 146 16.59 0.52 6.63
N GLU A 147 17.53 -0.30 7.12
CA GLU A 147 18.98 -0.19 6.85
C GLU A 147 19.38 -0.88 5.54
#